data_AF-A0A846AWF7-F1
#
_entry.id   AF-A0A846AWF7-F1
#
_cell.length_a   1.000
_cell.length_b   1.000
_cell.length_c   1.000
_cell.angle_alpha   90.00
_cell.angle_beta   90.00
_cell.angle_gamma   90.00
#
_symmetry.space_group_name_H-M   'P 1'
#
loop_
_entity.id
_entity.type
_entity.pdbx_description
1 polymer ?
#
loop_
_entity_poly.entity_id
_entity_poly.type
_entity_poly.pdbx_seq_one_letter_code
_entity_poly.pdbx_strand_id
1 'polypeptide(L)' 'MSSRVNWLRKNGGEYTYDSIQVEPQGQFFVEGDQVIVDVKVSENRTLSIQGQIDWSRTGCTTSVYRWTLQREF' A
#
# COMPACT_ATOMS: atom_id res chain seq x y z
N MET A 1 12.53 6.82 5.63
CA MET A 1 11.12 7.27 5.77
C MET A 1 10.72 8.03 4.51
N SER A 2 9.61 7.68 3.85
CA SER A 2 9.26 8.26 2.55
C SER A 2 8.75 9.71 2.66
N SER A 3 8.90 10.49 1.58
CA SER A 3 8.45 11.90 1.53
C SER A 3 6.96 12.06 1.81
N ARG A 4 6.14 11.08 1.43
CA ARG A 4 4.68 11.05 1.67
C ARG A 4 4.34 10.88 3.15
N VAL A 5 5.04 10.01 3.87
CA VAL A 5 4.83 9.81 5.31
C VAL A 5 5.20 11.09 6.09
N ASN A 6 6.26 11.77 5.69
CA ASN A 6 6.64 13.05 6.28
C ASN A 6 5.61 14.14 6.00
N TRP A 7 5.05 14.19 4.78
CA TRP A 7 3.98 15.14 4.45
C TRP A 7 2.73 14.89 5.27
N LEU A 8 2.29 13.64 5.40
CA LEU A 8 1.15 13.25 6.24
C LEU A 8 1.35 13.73 7.68
N ARG A 9 2.49 13.37 8.30
CA ARG A 9 2.80 13.79 9.67
C ARG A 9 2.78 15.31 9.85
N LYS A 10 3.38 16.06 8.93
CA LYS A 10 3.43 17.53 8.99
C LYS A 10 2.05 18.20 8.87
N ASN A 11 1.12 17.57 8.18
CA ASN A 11 -0.21 18.12 7.92
C ASN A 11 -1.29 17.53 8.83
N GLY A 12 -0.92 16.77 9.87
CA GLY A 12 -1.90 16.05 10.70
C GLY A 12 -2.74 15.08 9.88
N GLY A 13 -2.11 14.48 8.86
CA GLY A 13 -2.73 13.57 7.92
C GLY A 13 -2.51 12.11 8.29
N GLU A 14 -3.54 11.30 8.10
CA GLU A 14 -3.49 9.85 8.31
C GLU A 14 -4.36 9.10 7.31
N TYR A 15 -3.91 7.90 6.94
CA TYR A 15 -4.75 6.94 6.24
C TYR A 15 -5.23 5.88 7.23
N THR A 16 -6.53 5.63 7.28
CA THR A 16 -7.11 4.45 7.90
C THR A 16 -7.54 3.48 6.82
N TYR A 17 -7.48 2.18 7.13
CA TYR A 17 -7.79 1.11 6.19
C TYR A 17 -8.80 0.17 6.85
N ASP A 18 -10.03 0.14 6.33
CA ASP A 18 -11.08 -0.74 6.85
C ASP A 18 -10.86 -2.18 6.38
N SER A 19 -10.30 -2.36 5.19
CA SER A 19 -9.93 -3.65 4.63
C SER A 19 -8.76 -3.54 3.67
N ILE A 20 -7.93 -4.58 3.66
CA ILE A 20 -6.84 -4.79 2.70
C ILE A 20 -6.91 -6.25 2.25
N GLN A 21 -7.01 -6.47 0.95
CA GLN A 21 -6.97 -7.80 0.33
C GLN A 21 -5.80 -7.85 -0.63
N VAL A 22 -4.96 -8.88 -0.50
CA VAL A 22 -3.78 -9.10 -1.33
C VAL A 22 -3.92 -10.44 -2.04
N GLU A 23 -3.85 -10.42 -3.36
CA GLU A 23 -3.99 -11.61 -4.20
C GLU A 23 -2.76 -11.73 -5.11
N PRO A 24 -2.10 -12.90 -5.19
CA PRO A 24 -1.04 -13.10 -6.18
C PRO A 24 -1.64 -13.05 -7.60
N GLN A 25 -0.91 -12.41 -8.52
CA GLN A 25 -1.24 -12.34 -9.93
C GLN A 25 -0.27 -13.24 -10.71
N GLY A 26 -0.63 -14.51 -10.87
CA GLY A 26 0.13 -15.45 -11.69
C GLY A 26 1.33 -16.07 -10.99
N GLN A 27 2.41 -16.27 -11.76
CA GLN A 27 3.60 -17.00 -11.32
C GLN A 27 4.58 -16.07 -10.60
N PHE A 28 5.35 -16.62 -9.66
CA PHE A 28 6.46 -15.94 -9.02
C PHE A 28 7.79 -16.35 -9.68
N PHE A 29 8.73 -15.43 -9.72
CA PHE A 29 10.09 -15.68 -10.21
C PHE A 29 11.05 -15.72 -9.03
N VAL A 30 11.95 -16.70 -9.02
CA VAL A 30 12.97 -16.84 -7.98
C VAL A 30 14.33 -16.52 -8.59
N GLU A 31 15.07 -15.60 -7.97
CA GLU A 31 16.41 -15.20 -8.38
C GLU A 31 17.31 -15.13 -7.14
N GLY A 32 18.18 -16.12 -6.98
CA GLY A 32 19.04 -16.22 -5.79
C GLY A 32 18.23 -16.37 -4.50
N ASP A 33 18.38 -15.41 -3.58
CA ASP A 33 17.65 -15.31 -2.31
C ASP A 33 16.40 -14.41 -2.39
N GLN A 34 16.04 -13.96 -3.60
CA GLN A 34 14.92 -13.09 -3.86
C GLN A 34 13.77 -13.80 -4.57
N VAL A 35 12.54 -13.36 -4.26
CA VAL A 35 11.32 -13.75 -4.95
C VAL A 35 10.64 -12.51 -5.49
N ILE A 36 10.36 -12.50 -6.79
CA ILE A 36 9.60 -11.46 -7.47
C ILE A 36 8.17 -11.97 -7.68
N VAL A 37 7.19 -11.22 -7.19
CA VAL A 37 5.77 -11.56 -7.28
C VAL A 37 4.95 -10.33 -7.68
N ASP A 38 4.08 -10.49 -8.66
CA ASP A 38 3.04 -9.50 -8.95
C ASP A 38 1.86 -9.76 -8.04
N VAL A 39 1.38 -8.73 -7.35
CA VAL A 39 0.25 -8.80 -6.42
C VAL A 39 -0.79 -7.76 -6.78
N LYS A 40 -2.05 -8.16 -6.74
CA LYS A 40 -3.19 -7.26 -6.79
C LYS A 40 -3.57 -6.92 -5.34
N VAL A 41 -3.56 -5.64 -5.02
CA VAL A 41 -3.93 -5.13 -3.71
C VAL A 41 -5.20 -4.30 -3.87
N SER A 42 -6.23 -4.68 -3.13
CA SER A 42 -7.47 -3.93 -3.00
C SER A 42 -7.57 -3.37 -1.58
N GLU A 43 -7.77 -2.07 -1.47
CA GLU A 43 -7.81 -1.36 -0.19
C GLU A 43 -9.10 -0.53 -0.11
N ASN A 44 -9.78 -0.58 1.03
CA ASN A 44 -10.77 0.43 1.38
C ASN A 44 -10.13 1.41 2.37
N ARG A 45 -9.75 2.60 1.88
CA ARG A 45 -8.97 3.57 2.65
C ARG A 45 -9.72 4.87 2.86
N THR A 46 -9.49 5.50 4.00
CA THR A 46 -9.97 6.86 4.30
C THR A 46 -8.76 7.75 4.58
N LEU A 47 -8.69 8.91 3.92
CA LEU A 47 -7.71 9.95 4.23
C LEU A 47 -8.37 10.99 5.14
N SER A 48 -7.78 11.24 6.29
CA SER A 48 -8.12 12.36 7.17
C SER A 48 -6.95 13.36 7.20
N ILE A 49 -7.23 14.65 7.08
CA ILE A 49 -6.27 15.75 7.25
C ILE A 49 -6.82 16.69 8.32
N GLN A 50 -6.09 16.83 9.44
CA GLN A 50 -6.53 17.65 10.59
C GLN A 50 -7.94 17.29 11.11
N GLY A 51 -8.28 16.00 11.06
CA GLY A 51 -9.59 15.50 11.50
C GLY A 51 -10.72 15.64 10.47
N GLN A 52 -10.45 16.18 9.28
CA GLN A 52 -11.42 16.29 8.19
C GLN A 52 -11.16 15.23 7.11
N ILE A 53 -12.21 14.54 6.68
CA ILE A 53 -12.10 13.50 5.64
C ILE A 53 -11.89 14.17 4.27
N ASP A 54 -10.83 13.76 3.57
CA ASP A 54 -10.64 14.04 2.15
C ASP A 54 -11.34 12.96 1.31
N TRP A 55 -12.57 13.26 0.92
CA TRP A 55 -13.41 12.36 0.11
C TRP A 55 -12.83 12.09 -1.29
N SER A 56 -11.96 12.96 -1.81
CA SER A 56 -11.33 12.75 -3.14
C SER A 56 -10.27 11.65 -3.13
N ARG A 57 -9.77 11.29 -1.94
CA ARG A 57 -8.72 10.28 -1.73
C ARG A 57 -9.17 9.09 -0.87
N THR A 58 -10.44 9.11 -0.48
CA THR A 58 -11.12 8.07 0.30
C THR A 58 -11.93 7.17 -0.63
N GLY A 59 -11.93 5.87 -0.36
CA GLY A 59 -12.72 4.88 -1.09
C GLY A 59 -11.95 3.61 -1.43
N CYS A 60 -12.64 2.72 -2.14
CA CYS A 60 -12.08 1.46 -2.60
C CYS A 60 -11.16 1.70 -3.80
N THR A 61 -9.94 1.16 -3.71
CA THR A 61 -8.95 1.22 -4.78
C THR A 61 -8.35 -0.15 -4.98
N THR A 62 -8.12 -0.51 -6.24
CA THR A 62 -7.39 -1.73 -6.61
C THR A 62 -6.19 -1.31 -7.45
N SER A 63 -5.02 -1.83 -7.11
CA SER A 63 -3.75 -1.58 -7.82
C SER A 63 -2.95 -2.87 -7.93
N VAL A 64 -2.14 -2.98 -8.99
CA VAL A 64 -1.20 -4.09 -9.16
C VAL A 64 0.20 -3.59 -8.85
N TYR A 65 0.91 -4.31 -7.99
CA TYR A 65 2.27 -4.03 -7.58
C TYR A 65 3.18 -5.20 -7.93
N ARG A 66 4.42 -4.91 -8.30
CA ARG A 66 5.50 -5.90 -8.35
C ARG A 66 6.31 -5.79 -7.07
N TRP A 67 6.34 -6.85 -6.26
CA TRP A 67 7.15 -6.93 -5.05
C TRP A 67 8.37 -7.80 -5.29
N THR A 68 9.52 -7.33 -4.82
CA THR A 68 10.74 -8.12 -4.71
C THR A 68 10.97 -8.37 -3.23
N LEU A 69 10.78 -9.60 -2.81
CA LEU A 69 10.91 -10.05 -1.44
C LEU A 69 12.29 -10.69 -1.26
N GLN A 70 13.02 -10.29 -0.23
CA GLN A 70 14.27 -10.92 0.17
C GLN A 70 14.10 -11.47 1.58
N ARG A 71 14.63 -12.67 1.84
CA ARG A 71 14.62 -13.23 3.19
C ARG A 71 15.64 -12.48 4.04
N GLU A 72 15.19 -11.90 5.16
CA GLU A 72 16.10 -11.38 6.18
C GLU A 72 16.72 -12.56 6.94
N PHE A 73 18.04 -12.52 7.14
CA PHE A 73 18.84 -13.52 7.87
C PHE A 73 19.32 -12.97 9.20
#